data_AF-A0A7V1A6X9-F1
#
_entry.id   AF-A0A7V1A6X9-F1
#
_cell.length_a   1.000
_cell.length_b   1.000
_cell.length_c   1.000
_cell.angle_alpha   90.00
_cell.angle_beta   90.00
_cell.angle_gamma   90.00
#
_symmetry.space_group_name_H-M   'P 1'
#
loop_
_entity.id
_entity.type
_entity.pdbx_description
1 polymer ?
#
loop_
_entity_poly.entity_id
_entity_poly.type
_entity_poly.pdbx_seq_one_letter_code
_entity_poly.pdbx_strand_id
1 'polypeptide(L)'
;MKNRILLSFCLAALVLPAACTQFPALDSRATPELLAADYPALVPIDPLLAKAEGGQVNIPQIENGLTSRVERLQARAAQLRGSVLSGPEKQRLSQGLQ
;
A
#
# COMPACT_ATOMS: atom_id res chain seq x y z
N MET A 1 -2.47 54.15 -5.61
CA MET A 1 -1.94 52.85 -5.12
C MET A 1 -2.79 52.26 -4.00
N LYS A 2 -3.14 53.04 -2.97
CA LYS A 2 -3.99 52.62 -1.84
C LYS A 2 -5.35 52.02 -2.26
N ASN A 3 -6.04 52.62 -3.22
CA ASN A 3 -7.32 52.09 -3.75
C ASN A 3 -7.18 50.77 -4.52
N ARG A 4 -6.04 50.54 -5.19
CA ARG A 4 -5.79 49.26 -5.89
C ARG A 4 -5.53 48.12 -4.91
N ILE A 5 -4.84 48.42 -3.80
CA ILE A 5 -4.58 47.46 -2.71
C ILE A 5 -5.89 47.08 -2.00
N LEU A 6 -6.73 48.07 -1.69
CA LEU A 6 -8.05 47.86 -1.11
C LEU A 6 -8.96 47.00 -2.01
N LEU A 7 -8.93 47.25 -3.32
CA LEU A 7 -9.73 46.49 -4.29
C LEU A 7 -9.25 45.04 -4.42
N SER A 8 -7.93 44.80 -4.44
CA SER A 8 -7.36 43.45 -4.42
C SER A 8 -7.71 42.69 -3.14
N PHE A 9 -7.71 43.36 -1.98
CA PHE A 9 -8.05 42.74 -0.70
C PHE A 9 -9.54 42.36 -0.62
N CYS A 10 -10.43 43.22 -1.12
CA CYS A 10 -11.86 42.92 -1.25
C CYS A 10 -12.10 41.72 -2.18
N LEU A 11 -11.40 41.66 -3.32
CA LEU A 11 -11.53 40.54 -4.26
C LEU A 11 -11.06 39.22 -3.62
N ALA A 12 -9.93 39.23 -2.91
CA ALA A 12 -9.40 38.05 -2.22
C ALA A 12 -10.36 37.55 -1.13
N ALA A 13 -10.95 38.45 -0.34
CA ALA A 13 -11.91 38.10 0.70
C ALA A 13 -13.17 37.41 0.14
N LEU A 14 -13.60 37.77 -1.08
CA LEU A 14 -14.77 37.17 -1.73
C LEU A 14 -14.50 35.77 -2.29
N VAL A 15 -13.27 35.47 -2.71
CA VAL A 15 -12.91 34.22 -3.40
C VAL A 15 -12.36 33.15 -2.44
N LEU A 16 -11.73 33.55 -1.32
CA LEU A 16 -11.21 32.63 -0.30
C LEU A 16 -12.23 31.57 0.22
N PRO A 17 -13.50 31.90 0.52
CA PRO A 17 -14.43 30.89 1.05
C PRO A 17 -14.77 29.80 0.05
N ALA A 18 -14.73 30.07 -1.27
CA ALA A 18 -15.03 29.07 -2.30
C ALA A 18 -13.96 27.98 -2.41
N ALA A 19 -12.72 28.26 -1.99
CA ALA A 19 -11.63 27.28 -2.00
C ALA A 19 -11.69 26.29 -0.83
N CYS A 20 -12.32 26.67 0.29
CA CYS A 20 -12.43 25.83 1.48
C CYS A 20 -13.73 25.00 1.53
N THR A 21 -14.67 25.23 0.61
CA THR A 21 -16.01 24.61 0.63
C THR A 21 -16.34 23.84 -0.64
N GLN A 22 -15.34 23.40 -1.42
CA GLN A 22 -15.58 22.46 -2.52
C GLN A 22 -15.86 21.05 -1.99
N PHE A 23 -16.87 20.96 -1.13
CA PHE A 23 -17.56 19.73 -0.81
C PHE A 23 -18.38 19.37 -2.05
N PRO A 24 -18.17 18.19 -2.66
CA PRO A 24 -19.02 17.77 -3.76
C PRO A 24 -20.48 17.80 -3.30
N ALA A 25 -21.41 18.20 -4.17
CA ALA A 25 -22.83 18.17 -3.85
C ALA A 25 -23.27 16.71 -3.64
N LEU A 26 -23.11 16.20 -2.42
CA LEU A 26 -23.50 14.86 -2.02
C LEU A 26 -25.02 14.78 -1.89
N ASP A 27 -25.67 15.90 -1.56
CA ASP A 27 -27.13 16.02 -1.48
C ASP A 27 -27.78 15.67 -2.82
N SER A 28 -27.13 16.00 -3.95
CA SER A 28 -27.60 15.64 -5.29
C SER A 28 -27.54 14.13 -5.58
N ARG A 29 -26.83 13.36 -4.76
CA ARG A 29 -26.74 11.89 -4.86
C ARG A 29 -27.67 11.17 -3.88
N ALA A 30 -28.27 11.88 -2.93
CA ALA A 30 -29.22 11.30 -2.01
C ALA A 30 -30.58 11.15 -2.71
N THR A 31 -31.02 9.92 -2.93
CA THR A 31 -32.35 9.67 -3.47
C THR A 31 -33.42 9.93 -2.40
N PRO A 32 -34.66 10.25 -2.77
CA PRO A 32 -35.77 10.40 -1.82
C PRO A 32 -35.93 9.17 -0.92
N GLU A 33 -35.70 7.98 -1.46
CA GLU A 33 -35.75 6.72 -0.73
C GLU A 33 -34.64 6.60 0.33
N LEU A 34 -33.43 7.10 0.04
CA LEU A 34 -32.32 7.11 1.00
C LEU A 34 -32.55 8.09 2.14
N LEU A 35 -33.17 9.24 1.86
CA LEU A 35 -33.49 10.24 2.89
C LEU A 35 -34.63 9.79 3.81
N ALA A 36 -35.54 8.96 3.30
CA ALA A 36 -36.64 8.37 4.05
C ALA A 36 -36.27 7.04 4.73
N ALA A 37 -35.08 6.49 4.47
CA ALA A 37 -34.65 5.22 5.04
C ALA A 37 -34.35 5.36 6.53
N ASP A 38 -34.59 4.28 7.27
CA ASP A 38 -34.17 4.19 8.67
C ASP A 38 -32.65 4.32 8.78
N TYR A 39 -32.20 4.95 9.86
CA TYR A 39 -30.79 5.06 10.14
C TYR A 39 -30.17 3.65 10.33
N PRO A 40 -28.98 3.38 9.76
CA PRO A 40 -28.38 2.06 9.86
C PRO A 40 -28.07 1.71 11.32
N ALA A 41 -28.16 0.42 11.64
CA ALA A 41 -27.79 -0.08 12.96
C ALA A 41 -26.30 0.21 13.23
N LEU A 42 -26.03 0.94 14.31
CA LEU A 42 -24.67 1.22 14.76
C LEU A 42 -24.06 -0.07 15.34
N VAL A 43 -22.90 -0.45 14.83
CA VAL A 43 -22.14 -1.59 15.36
C VAL A 43 -21.14 -1.09 16.40
N PRO A 44 -20.99 -1.77 17.56
CA PRO A 44 -20.00 -1.42 18.55
C PRO A 44 -18.57 -1.45 17.98
N ILE A 45 -17.76 -0.44 18.32
CA ILE A 45 -16.39 -0.29 17.81
C ILE A 45 -15.43 -1.31 18.43
N ASP A 46 -15.56 -1.60 19.73
CA ASP A 46 -14.65 -2.48 20.48
C ASP A 46 -14.41 -3.85 19.82
N PRO A 47 -15.43 -4.62 19.40
CA PRO A 47 -15.21 -5.91 18.72
C PRO A 47 -14.51 -5.77 17.36
N LEU A 48 -14.67 -4.64 16.67
CA LEU A 48 -13.98 -4.38 15.40
C LEU A 48 -12.50 -4.11 15.64
N LEU A 49 -12.16 -3.38 16.70
CA LEU A 49 -10.77 -3.12 17.09
C LEU A 49 -10.06 -4.40 17.52
N ALA A 50 -10.70 -5.21 18.37
CA ALA A 50 -10.15 -6.50 18.80
C ALA A 50 -9.84 -7.42 17.61
N LYS A 51 -10.70 -7.43 16.58
CA LYS A 51 -10.47 -8.19 15.35
C LYS A 51 -9.30 -7.63 14.53
N ALA A 52 -9.16 -6.31 14.46
CA ALA A 52 -8.07 -5.66 13.74
C ALA A 52 -6.71 -5.95 14.39
N GLU A 53 -6.64 -5.95 15.72
CA GLU A 53 -5.44 -6.30 16.48
C GLU A 53 -5.00 -7.75 16.24
N GLY A 54 -5.95 -8.70 16.23
CA GLY A 54 -5.65 -10.11 15.93
C GLY A 54 -5.14 -10.38 14.52
N GLY A 55 -5.34 -9.43 13.59
CA GLY A 55 -4.85 -9.49 12.21
C GLY A 55 -3.52 -8.76 11.97
N GLN A 56 -2.93 -8.14 13.00
CA GLN A 56 -1.68 -7.41 12.83
C GLN A 56 -0.51 -8.34 12.58
N VAL A 57 0.19 -8.07 11.49
CA VAL A 57 1.42 -8.77 11.12
C VAL A 57 2.55 -8.27 12.03
N ASN A 58 3.22 -9.18 12.72
CA ASN A 58 4.45 -8.88 13.43
C ASN A 58 5.57 -8.64 12.41
N ILE A 59 5.78 -7.37 12.04
CA ILE A 59 6.73 -6.95 11.01
C ILE A 59 8.15 -7.50 11.28
N PRO A 60 8.75 -7.32 12.47
CA PRO A 60 10.08 -7.86 12.76
C PRO A 60 10.18 -9.38 12.56
N GLN A 61 9.16 -10.13 12.99
CA GLN A 61 9.14 -11.59 12.84
C GLN A 61 9.08 -12.02 11.36
N ILE A 62 8.28 -11.33 10.55
CA ILE A 62 8.15 -11.61 9.12
C ILE A 62 9.42 -11.24 8.37
N GLU A 63 10.02 -10.10 8.68
CA GLU A 63 11.29 -9.66 8.11
C GLU A 63 12.40 -10.67 8.39
N ASN A 64 12.56 -11.10 9.64
CA ASN A 64 13.55 -12.12 10.02
C ASN A 64 13.31 -13.45 9.27
N GLY A 65 12.05 -13.88 9.17
CA GLY A 65 11.66 -15.05 8.41
C GLY A 65 11.97 -14.93 6.92
N LEU A 66 11.80 -13.76 6.33
CA LEU A 66 12.09 -13.52 4.92
C LEU A 66 13.59 -13.44 4.65
N THR A 67 14.35 -12.71 5.48
CA THR A 67 15.81 -12.59 5.39
C THR A 67 16.49 -13.96 5.46
N SER A 68 16.13 -14.79 6.44
CA SER A 68 16.67 -16.16 6.56
C SER A 68 16.33 -17.06 5.36
N ARG A 69 15.16 -16.86 4.73
CA ARG A 69 14.80 -17.56 3.48
C ARG A 69 15.66 -17.09 2.32
N VAL A 70 15.85 -15.78 2.18
CA VAL A 70 16.69 -15.19 1.13
C VAL A 70 18.13 -15.70 1.24
N GLU A 71 18.72 -15.69 2.43
CA GLU A 71 20.09 -16.18 2.67
C GLU A 71 20.25 -17.65 2.25
N ARG A 72 19.33 -18.53 2.66
CA ARG A 72 19.35 -19.95 2.26
C ARG A 72 19.23 -20.14 0.76
N LEU A 73 18.38 -19.36 0.09
CA LEU A 73 18.22 -19.42 -1.36
C LEU A 73 19.48 -18.94 -2.08
N GLN A 74 20.13 -17.87 -1.59
CA GLN A 74 21.39 -17.38 -2.14
C GLN A 74 22.52 -18.41 -1.97
N ALA A 75 22.65 -19.02 -0.78
CA ALA A 75 23.64 -20.07 -0.53
C ALA A 75 23.45 -21.28 -1.47
N ARG A 76 22.20 -21.72 -1.66
CA ARG A 76 21.89 -22.79 -2.61
C ARG A 76 22.22 -22.41 -4.05
N ALA A 77 21.89 -21.18 -4.47
CA ALA A 77 22.23 -20.70 -5.80
C ALA A 77 23.75 -20.64 -6.03
N ALA A 78 24.53 -20.24 -5.02
CA ALA A 78 25.99 -20.25 -5.09
C ALA A 78 26.55 -21.66 -5.28
N GLN A 79 26.02 -22.65 -4.57
CA GLN A 79 26.39 -24.06 -4.75
C GLN A 79 26.06 -24.56 -6.16
N LEU A 80 24.88 -24.22 -6.69
CA LEU A 80 24.46 -24.64 -8.04
C LEU A 80 25.23 -23.97 -9.16
N ARG A 81 25.72 -22.74 -8.96
CA ARG A 81 26.59 -22.03 -9.93
C ARG A 81 28.00 -22.60 -9.98
N GLY A 82 28.41 -23.38 -8.99
CA GLY A 82 29.66 -24.12 -9.01
C GLY A 82 29.69 -25.17 -10.13
N SER A 83 30.89 -25.62 -10.49
CA SER A 83 31.05 -26.74 -11.41
C SER A 83 30.53 -28.02 -10.76
N VAL A 84 29.32 -28.46 -11.13
CA VAL A 84 28.70 -29.71 -10.63
C VAL A 84 29.51 -30.95 -11.01
N LEU A 85 30.26 -30.87 -12.12
CA LEU A 85 31.16 -31.91 -12.57
C LEU A 85 32.61 -31.54 -12.23
N SER A 86 33.35 -32.46 -11.64
CA SER A 86 34.81 -32.37 -11.54
C SER A 86 35.46 -32.42 -12.93
N GLY A 87 36.69 -31.93 -13.05
CA GLY A 87 37.45 -31.97 -14.31
C GLY A 87 37.49 -33.38 -14.95
N PRO A 88 37.80 -34.44 -14.17
CA PRO A 88 37.78 -35.81 -14.68
C PRO A 88 36.40 -36.27 -15.17
N GLU A 89 35.32 -35.89 -14.50
CA GLU A 89 33.95 -36.25 -14.91
C GLU A 89 33.56 -35.57 -16.22
N LYS A 90 33.93 -34.29 -16.41
CA LYS A 90 33.72 -33.59 -17.68
C LYS A 90 34.46 -34.27 -18.83
N GLN A 91 35.68 -34.73 -18.59
CA GLN A 91 36.50 -35.39 -19.60
C GLN A 91 35.97 -36.77 -19.97
N ARG A 92 35.45 -37.54 -19.00
CA ARG A 92 34.77 -38.80 -19.28
C ARG A 92 33.49 -38.61 -20.10
N LEU A 93 32.71 -37.56 -19.78
CA LEU A 93 31.49 -37.26 -20.49
C LEU A 93 31.76 -36.82 -21.95
N SER A 94 32.79 -36.00 -22.19
CA SER A 94 33.15 -35.57 -23.55
C SER A 94 33.68 -36.71 -24.43
N GLN A 95 34.38 -37.68 -23.83
CA GLN A 95 34.87 -38.87 -24.53
C GLN A 95 33.74 -39.84 -24.92
N GLY A 96 32.65 -39.90 -24.14
CA GLY A 96 31.50 -40.77 -24.43
C GLY A 96 30.48 -40.18 -25.40
N LEU A 97 30.62 -38.91 -25.78
CA LEU A 97 29.77 -38.21 -26.76
C LEU A 97 30.37 -38.21 -28.18
N GLN A 98 31.57 -38.77 -28.36
CA GLN A 98 32.22 -38.99 -29.66
C GLN A 98 31.80 -40.34 -30.25
#